data_AF-A0A0A0C022-F1
#
_entry.id   AF-A0A0A0C022-F1
#
_cell.length_a   1.000
_cell.length_b   1.000
_cell.length_c   1.000
_cell.angle_alpha   90.00
_cell.angle_beta   90.00
_cell.angle_gamma   90.00
#
_symmetry.space_group_name_H-M   'P 1'
#
loop_
_entity.id
_entity.type
_entity.pdbx_description
1 polymer ?
#
loop_
_entity_poly.entity_id
_entity_poly.type
_entity_poly.pdbx_seq_one_letter_code
_entity_poly.pdbx_strand_id
1 'polypeptide(L)' 'FTALAVSREVQRRSGLAIRNVIRQLRPLRSATITANGATQTIPPQIDADRQAIIDALTTRNLRH' A
#
# COMPACT_ATOMS: atom_id res chain seq x y z
N PHE A 1 15.47 9.27 14.61
CA PHE A 1 15.37 9.95 13.30
C PHE A 1 14.73 9.11 12.19
N THR A 2 14.58 7.79 12.36
CA THR A 2 14.12 6.85 11.31
C THR A 2 12.72 7.13 10.77
N ALA A 3 11.74 7.44 11.63
CA ALA A 3 10.36 7.65 11.21
C ALA A 3 10.19 8.81 10.21
N LEU A 4 10.95 9.90 10.40
CA LEU A 4 10.94 11.04 9.47
C LEU A 4 11.62 10.69 8.15
N ALA A 5 12.72 9.94 8.18
CA ALA A 5 13.40 9.48 6.98
C ALA A 5 12.50 8.58 6.12
N VAL A 6 11.79 7.64 6.75
CA VAL A 6 10.79 6.78 6.09
C VAL A 6 9.65 7.61 5.50
N SER A 7 9.15 8.59 6.26
CA SER A 7 8.08 9.48 5.77
C SER A 7 8.50 10.27 4.54
N ARG A 8 9.72 10.82 4.55
CA ARG A 8 10.29 11.56 3.40
C ARG A 8 10.53 10.66 2.19
N GLU A 9 10.97 9.43 2.41
CA GLU A 9 11.16 8.45 1.33
C GLU A 9 9.83 8.13 0.64
N VAL A 10 8.78 7.86 1.42
CA VAL A 10 7.43 7.57 0.91
C VAL A 10 6.88 8.77 0.15
N GLN A 11 7.04 9.98 0.68
CA GLN A 11 6.64 11.22 0.00
C GLN A 11 7.40 11.41 -1.32
N ARG A 12 8.72 11.18 -1.32
CA ARG A 12 9.56 11.33 -2.51
C ARG A 12 9.20 10.35 -3.62
N ARG A 13 8.86 9.11 -3.27
CA ARG A 13 8.50 8.07 -4.25
C ARG A 13 7.09 8.23 -4.80
N SER A 14 6.12 8.51 -3.94
CA SER A 14 4.71 8.61 -4.34
C SER A 14 4.31 9.98 -4.88
N GLY A 15 5.08 11.04 -4.58
CA GLY A 15 4.69 12.43 -4.87
C GLY A 15 3.54 12.94 -4.01
N LEU A 16 3.10 12.15 -3.02
CA LEU A 16 1.95 12.45 -2.18
C LEU A 16 2.38 12.79 -0.75
N ALA A 17 1.58 13.62 -0.08
CA ALA A 17 1.72 13.80 1.37
C ALA A 17 1.52 12.46 2.10
N ILE A 18 2.29 12.19 3.16
CA ILE A 18 2.25 10.93 3.92
C ILE A 18 0.83 10.61 4.44
N ARG A 19 0.06 11.63 4.82
CA ARG A 19 -1.34 11.49 5.22
C ARG A 19 -2.21 10.89 4.11
N ASN A 20 -2.02 11.31 2.86
CA ASN A 20 -2.80 10.83 1.72
C ASN A 20 -2.49 9.36 1.41
N VAL A 21 -1.20 9.00 1.43
CA VAL A 21 -0.76 7.61 1.27
C VAL A 21 -1.40 6.72 2.33
N ILE A 22 -1.32 7.11 3.61
CA ILE A 22 -1.91 6.32 4.71
C ILE A 22 -3.43 6.21 4.53
N ARG A 23 -4.13 7.29 4.17
CA ARG A 23 -5.59 7.28 4.02
C ARG A 23 -6.05 6.37 2.87
N GLN A 24 -5.30 6.32 1.77
CA GLN A 24 -5.65 5.52 0.59
C GLN A 24 -5.29 4.05 0.74
N LEU A 25 -4.20 3.71 1.44
CA LEU A 25 -3.75 2.33 1.60
C LEU A 25 -4.30 1.64 2.87
N ARG A 26 -4.58 2.38 3.95
CA ARG A 26 -5.16 1.83 5.20
C ARG A 26 -6.42 0.97 5.02
N PRO A 27 -7.37 1.27 4.11
CA PRO A 27 -8.55 0.44 3.90
C PRO A 27 -8.28 -0.84 3.10
N LEU A 28 -7.14 -0.95 2.41
CA LEU A 28 -6.78 -2.19 1.70
C LEU A 28 -6.42 -3.27 2.73
N ARG A 29 -7.39 -4.12 3.03
CA ARG A 29 -7.26 -5.24 3.96
C ARG A 29 -7.87 -6.48 3.33
N SER A 30 -7.19 -7.60 3.47
CA SER A 30 -7.76 -8.90 3.09
C SER A 30 -8.88 -9.28 4.06
N ALA A 31 -9.96 -9.84 3.54
CA ALA A 31 -11.05 -10.37 4.35
C ALA A 31 -10.90 -11.88 4.46
N THR A 32 -10.88 -12.42 5.68
CA THR A 32 -10.93 -13.87 5.90
C THR A 32 -12.36 -14.26 6.21
N ILE A 33 -12.96 -15.10 5.38
CA ILE A 33 -14.30 -15.63 5.56
C ILE A 33 -14.18 -17.10 5.96
N THR A 34 -14.87 -17.48 7.03
CA THR A 34 -15.02 -18.88 7.45
C THR A 34 -16.47 -19.31 7.25
N ALA A 35 -16.71 -20.28 6.37
CA ALA A 35 -18.04 -20.82 6.09
C ALA A 35 -17.96 -22.36 5.97
N ASN A 36 -18.87 -23.08 6.63
CA ASN A 36 -18.97 -24.54 6.60
C ASN A 36 -17.64 -25.29 6.82
N GLY A 37 -16.76 -24.74 7.68
CA GLY A 37 -15.43 -25.30 7.97
C GLY A 37 -14.33 -24.97 6.96
N ALA A 38 -14.65 -24.27 5.87
CA ALA A 38 -13.67 -23.75 4.91
C ALA A 38 -13.30 -22.30 5.24
N THR A 39 -12.00 -22.01 5.26
CA THR A 39 -11.45 -20.66 5.42
C THR A 39 -10.98 -20.16 4.07
N GLN A 40 -11.53 -19.05 3.59
CA GLN A 40 -11.08 -18.38 2.37
C GLN A 40 -10.61 -16.96 2.66
N THR A 41 -9.43 -16.61 2.15
CA THR A 41 -8.90 -15.25 2.22
C THR A 41 -9.18 -14.55 0.90
N ILE A 42 -9.96 -13.48 0.96
CA ILE A 42 -10.31 -12.65 -0.19
C ILE A 42 -9.36 -11.45 -0.22
N PRO A 43 -8.60 -11.24 -1.31
CA PRO A 43 -7.73 -10.08 -1.43
C PRO A 43 -8.56 -8.80 -1.56
N PRO A 44 -8.04 -7.64 -1.10
CA PRO A 44 -8.71 -6.37 -1.33
C PRO A 44 -8.74 -6.04 -2.82
N GLN A 45 -9.83 -5.44 -3.28
CA GLN A 45 -9.87 -4.85 -4.61
C GLN A 45 -8.97 -3.60 -4.64
N ILE A 46 -8.00 -3.61 -5.56
CA ILE A 46 -7.05 -2.49 -5.75
C ILE A 46 -7.43 -1.81 -7.07
N ASP A 47 -7.89 -0.56 -6.98
CA ASP A 47 -8.10 0.31 -8.14
C ASP A 47 -6.79 0.88 -8.67
N ALA A 48 -6.81 1.40 -9.91
CA ALA A 48 -5.63 1.87 -10.62
C ALA A 48 -4.83 2.94 -9.85
N ASP A 49 -5.51 3.86 -9.16
CA ASP A 49 -4.85 4.92 -8.40
C ASP A 49 -4.08 4.34 -7.20
N ARG A 50 -4.68 3.37 -6.48
CA ARG A 50 -4.00 2.68 -5.38
C ARG A 50 -2.87 1.78 -5.88
N GLN A 51 -3.05 1.14 -7.03
CA GLN A 51 -2.00 0.33 -7.65
C GLN A 51 -0.78 1.19 -8.02
N ALA A 52 -0.99 2.37 -8.61
CA ALA A 52 0.10 3.29 -8.94
C ALA A 52 0.90 3.72 -7.70
N ILE A 53 0.26 3.90 -6.55
CA ILE A 53 0.96 4.19 -5.29
C ILE A 53 1.77 2.99 -4.82
N ILE A 54 1.20 1.78 -4.88
CA ILE A 54 1.91 0.56 -4.51
C ILE A 54 3.13 0.38 -5.41
N ASP A 55 2.98 0.54 -6.72
CA ASP A 55 4.05 0.45 -7.70
C ASP A 55 5.13 1.50 -7.43
N ALA A 56 4.76 2.77 -7.21
CA ALA A 56 5.72 3.82 -6.88
C ALA A 56 6.56 3.50 -5.61
N LEU A 57 5.98 2.78 -4.64
CA LEU A 57 6.67 2.39 -3.41
C LEU A 57 7.51 1.11 -3.56
N THR A 58 7.05 0.14 -4.36
CA THR A 58 7.67 -1.20 -4.52
C THR A 58 8.61 -1.32 -5.70
N THR A 59 8.41 -0.54 -6.77
CA THR A 59 9.36 -0.44 -7.88
C THR A 59 10.64 0.15 -7.34
N ARG A 60 11.57 -0.74 -6.96
CA ARG A 60 12.95 -0.40 -6.68
C ARG A 60 13.46 0.20 -7.99
N ASN A 61 13.63 1.52 -8.02
CA ASN A 61 14.32 2.17 -9.12
C ASN A 61 15.74 1.61 -9.13
N LEU A 62 15.94 0.52 -9.89
CA LEU A 62 17.23 -0.05 -10.22
C LEU A 62 17.91 0.99 -11.12
N ARG A 63 18.43 2.04 -10.49
CA ARG A 63 19.38 2.93 -11.13
C ARG A 63 20.66 2.11 -11.26
N HIS A 64 20.86 1.55 -12.46
CA HIS A 64 22.17 1.13 -12.96
C HIS A 64 23.05 2.36 -13.19
#